data_AF-Q64SV7-F1
#
_entry.id   AF-Q64SV7-F1
#
_cell.length_a   1.000
_cell.length_b   1.000
_cell.length_c   1.000
_cell.angle_alpha   90.00
_cell.angle_beta   90.00
_cell.angle_gamma   90.00
#
_symmetry.space_group_name_H-M   'P 1'
#
loop_
_entity.id
_entity.type
_entity.pdbx_description
1 polymer ?
#
loop_
_entity_poly.entity_id
_entity_poly.type
_entity_poly.pdbx_seq_one_letter_code
_entity_poly.pdbx_strand_id
1 'polypeptide(L)'
;MKKSILIPFLFMGLLAFASCKGTSENKSTTATDTVQAEKPQSGTIHLTRAEFLKKIADYENHSKEWKYLGDKPAIVDFYADWCGPCKMVAPILEELSKEYAGKIYIYKVNVDKEPELARDFGIQSIPTIWFVPMKGEPQVNMGALSKEQLKGYIDKVLLKQ
;
A
#
# COMPACT_ATOMS: atom_id res chain seq x y z
N MET A 1 -45.35 62.34 4.34
CA MET A 1 -46.40 61.30 4.35
C MET A 1 -45.97 60.26 5.38
N LYS A 2 -46.50 60.32 6.61
CA LYS A 2 -47.36 59.29 7.26
C LYS A 2 -46.88 57.86 6.99
N LYS A 3 -46.71 56.92 7.92
CA LYS A 3 -46.72 56.78 9.39
C LYS A 3 -46.24 55.31 9.61
N SER A 4 -45.68 55.04 10.79
CA SER A 4 -45.29 53.74 11.36
C SER A 4 -46.28 52.59 11.15
N ILE A 5 -45.84 51.32 11.34
CA ILE A 5 -46.44 50.34 12.28
C ILE A 5 -45.73 48.97 12.28
N LEU A 6 -45.42 48.51 13.51
CA LEU A 6 -45.05 47.16 13.96
C LEU A 6 -46.16 46.13 13.66
N ILE A 7 -45.84 44.82 13.62
CA ILE A 7 -46.47 43.78 14.47
C ILE A 7 -45.79 42.41 14.22
N PRO A 8 -45.43 41.64 15.27
CA PRO A 8 -44.86 40.29 15.19
C PRO A 8 -45.98 39.23 15.21
N PHE A 9 -45.82 38.13 14.45
CA PHE A 9 -46.71 36.97 14.55
C PHE A 9 -46.01 35.78 15.21
N LEU A 10 -46.41 35.62 16.47
CA LEU A 10 -46.35 34.46 17.32
C LEU A 10 -47.05 33.27 16.63
N PHE A 11 -46.37 32.14 16.41
CA PHE A 11 -47.05 30.87 16.16
C PHE A 11 -46.55 29.80 17.13
N MET A 12 -47.31 29.70 18.22
CA MET A 12 -47.36 28.60 19.16
C MET A 12 -47.90 27.36 18.43
N GLY A 13 -47.17 26.25 18.49
CA GLY A 13 -47.59 24.98 17.90
C GLY A 13 -47.01 23.80 18.67
N LEU A 14 -47.62 23.50 19.81
CA LEU A 14 -47.36 22.35 20.65
C LEU A 14 -48.14 21.14 20.10
N LEU A 15 -47.46 20.08 19.66
CA LEU A 15 -48.04 18.74 19.56
C LEU A 15 -47.03 17.71 20.05
N ALA A 16 -47.37 17.13 21.19
CA ALA A 16 -46.68 16.02 21.84
C ALA A 16 -47.11 14.69 21.21
N PHE A 17 -46.14 13.83 20.91
CA PHE A 17 -46.35 12.38 20.89
C PHE A 17 -45.30 11.73 21.77
N ALA A 18 -45.78 10.87 22.67
CA ALA A 18 -45.02 10.11 23.64
C ALA A 18 -44.78 8.66 23.16
N SER A 19 -43.76 8.03 23.76
CA SER A 19 -43.47 6.57 23.82
C SER A 19 -42.79 5.94 22.57
N CYS A 20 -41.79 5.06 22.63
CA CYS A 20 -41.25 4.24 23.71
C CYS A 20 -39.78 3.78 23.42
N LYS A 21 -39.02 3.62 24.51
CA LYS A 21 -37.75 2.91 24.79
C LYS A 21 -37.16 1.95 23.72
N GLY A 22 -35.85 2.10 23.44
CA GLY A 22 -35.04 1.11 22.71
C GLY A 22 -33.53 1.46 22.60
N THR A 23 -32.76 1.03 23.61
CA THR A 23 -31.36 0.55 23.60
C THR A 23 -30.32 1.08 22.60
N SER A 24 -29.26 1.69 23.16
CA SER A 24 -27.82 1.59 22.81
C SER A 24 -27.35 1.91 21.39
N GLU A 25 -26.65 3.04 21.22
CA GLU A 25 -25.18 3.06 21.06
C GLU A 25 -24.65 4.51 21.13
N ASN A 26 -23.55 4.66 21.86
CA ASN A 26 -22.87 5.90 22.22
C ASN A 26 -21.61 6.06 21.35
N LYS A 27 -21.12 7.30 21.29
CA LYS A 27 -19.72 7.74 21.04
C LYS A 27 -19.50 8.28 19.61
N SER A 28 -19.65 9.59 19.38
CA SER A 28 -18.86 10.74 19.88
C SER A 28 -17.40 10.74 19.45
N THR A 29 -17.13 11.74 18.63
CA THR A 29 -15.89 12.28 18.06
C THR A 29 -14.75 12.52 19.07
N THR A 30 -13.53 12.22 18.58
CA THR A 30 -12.19 12.80 18.86
C THR A 30 -11.65 12.88 20.29
N ALA A 31 -10.61 12.07 20.53
CA ALA A 31 -9.23 12.46 20.86
C ALA A 31 -8.57 11.31 21.63
N THR A 32 -7.34 10.94 21.27
CA THR A 32 -6.20 10.60 22.16
C THR A 32 -5.17 9.80 21.36
N ASP A 33 -3.99 10.41 21.21
CA ASP A 33 -2.72 9.75 20.90
C ASP A 33 -2.57 8.44 21.67
N THR A 34 -2.39 7.34 20.95
CA THR A 34 -1.67 6.19 21.47
C THR A 34 -0.84 5.60 20.35
N VAL A 35 0.47 5.68 20.57
CA VAL A 35 1.52 4.92 19.90
C VAL A 35 1.05 3.48 19.72
N GLN A 36 0.74 3.09 18.48
CA GLN A 36 0.53 1.69 18.15
C GLN A 36 1.89 1.06 17.86
N ALA A 37 2.31 0.20 18.78
CA ALA A 37 3.40 -0.73 18.62
C ALA A 37 3.30 -1.46 17.27
N GLU A 38 4.41 -1.50 16.54
CA GLU A 38 4.53 -2.17 15.24
C GLU A 38 4.15 -3.65 15.37
N LYS A 39 3.04 -4.05 14.73
CA LYS A 39 2.77 -5.47 14.44
C LYS A 39 3.76 -5.95 13.37
N PRO A 40 4.24 -7.21 13.42
CA PRO A 40 5.04 -7.78 12.34
C PRO A 40 4.24 -7.67 11.05
N GLN A 41 4.76 -6.91 10.08
CA GLN A 41 4.03 -6.55 8.87
C GLN A 41 3.88 -7.79 7.97
N SER A 42 2.80 -8.55 8.18
CA SER A 42 2.43 -9.74 7.43
C SER A 42 1.52 -9.32 6.26
N GLY A 43 2.05 -9.31 5.04
CA GLY A 43 1.31 -8.98 3.81
C GLY A 43 2.21 -8.33 2.75
N THR A 44 1.69 -8.18 1.52
CA THR A 44 2.39 -7.34 0.53
C THR A 44 2.11 -5.86 0.78
N ILE A 45 3.05 -5.01 0.34
CA ILE A 45 3.06 -3.58 0.64
C ILE A 45 3.06 -2.80 -0.68
N HIS A 46 2.03 -2.00 -0.92
CA HIS A 46 2.05 -1.10 -2.08
C HIS A 46 3.05 0.04 -1.85
N LEU A 47 3.90 0.31 -2.85
CA LEU A 47 4.86 1.41 -2.83
C LEU A 47 4.49 2.46 -3.87
N THR A 48 4.53 3.70 -3.43
CA THR A 48 4.62 4.87 -4.31
C THR A 48 6.08 5.14 -4.69
N ARG A 49 6.32 5.99 -5.70
CA ARG A 49 7.67 6.47 -6.06
C ARG A 49 8.40 7.11 -4.88
N ALA A 50 7.73 7.96 -4.12
CA ALA A 50 8.33 8.63 -2.97
C ALA A 50 8.79 7.65 -1.89
N GLU A 51 8.07 6.53 -1.71
CA GLU A 51 8.49 5.48 -0.79
C GLU A 51 9.57 4.59 -1.38
N PHE A 52 9.55 4.33 -2.69
CA PHE A 52 10.61 3.60 -3.39
C PHE A 52 11.96 4.30 -3.20
N LEU A 53 12.01 5.63 -3.35
CA LEU A 53 13.24 6.42 -3.13
C LEU A 53 13.78 6.30 -1.70
N LYS A 54 12.92 6.09 -0.71
CA LYS A 54 13.32 6.01 0.71
C LYS A 54 13.66 4.59 1.15
N LYS A 55 12.93 3.60 0.64
CA LYS A 55 12.96 2.20 1.13
C LYS A 55 13.77 1.28 0.21
N ILE A 56 13.85 1.59 -1.08
CA ILE A 56 14.46 0.72 -2.09
C ILE A 56 15.74 1.33 -2.62
N ALA A 57 15.66 2.40 -3.41
CA ALA A 57 16.82 3.05 -4.01
C ALA A 57 16.52 4.51 -4.34
N ASP A 58 17.37 5.41 -3.85
CA ASP A 58 17.37 6.82 -4.25
C ASP A 58 18.18 6.98 -5.54
N TYR A 59 17.47 6.94 -6.66
CA TYR A 59 18.05 7.09 -7.99
C TYR A 59 18.13 8.55 -8.46
N GLU A 60 17.67 9.52 -7.67
CA GLU A 60 17.73 10.95 -8.02
C GLU A 60 19.03 11.60 -7.54
N ASN A 61 19.52 11.24 -6.35
CA ASN A 61 20.59 11.99 -5.67
C ASN A 61 21.94 11.26 -5.61
N HIS A 62 22.02 10.00 -6.03
CA HIS A 62 23.25 9.20 -5.93
C HIS A 62 23.85 8.88 -7.29
N SER A 63 25.17 8.62 -7.29
CA SER A 63 25.92 8.09 -8.44
C SER A 63 25.17 6.93 -9.07
N LYS A 64 25.32 6.75 -10.38
CA LYS A 64 24.63 5.78 -11.26
C LYS A 64 24.66 4.30 -10.83
N GLU A 65 25.28 3.99 -9.70
CA GLU A 65 25.42 2.67 -9.10
C GLU A 65 24.23 2.37 -8.18
N TRP A 66 23.69 1.15 -8.29
CA TRP A 66 22.59 0.70 -7.45
C TRP A 66 23.00 0.61 -5.98
N LYS A 67 22.19 1.20 -5.10
CA LYS A 67 22.31 1.05 -3.65
C LYS A 67 20.96 0.77 -3.04
N TYR A 68 20.79 -0.46 -2.56
CA TYR A 68 19.62 -0.84 -1.81
C TYR A 68 19.60 -0.20 -0.41
N LEU A 69 18.47 0.36 -0.01
CA LEU A 69 18.28 1.10 1.25
C LEU A 69 17.54 0.30 2.33
N GLY A 70 16.95 -0.84 1.99
CA GLY A 70 16.20 -1.67 2.93
C GLY A 70 17.11 -2.48 3.88
N ASP A 71 16.55 -2.89 5.01
CA ASP A 71 17.22 -3.70 6.05
C ASP A 71 17.05 -5.21 5.84
N LYS A 72 16.17 -5.63 4.92
CA LYS A 72 15.95 -7.02 4.50
C LYS A 72 15.86 -7.12 2.98
N PRO A 73 16.22 -8.27 2.38
CA PRO A 73 15.97 -8.51 0.96
C PRO A 73 14.50 -8.29 0.60
N ALA A 74 14.25 -7.92 -0.66
CA ALA A 74 12.90 -7.62 -1.10
C ALA A 74 12.55 -8.23 -2.45
N ILE A 75 11.26 -8.50 -2.63
CA ILE A 75 10.63 -8.62 -3.94
C ILE A 75 9.94 -7.29 -4.26
N VAL A 76 10.05 -6.82 -5.50
CA VAL A 76 9.23 -5.71 -6.01
C VAL A 76 8.47 -6.19 -7.24
N ASP A 77 7.14 -6.26 -7.12
CA ASP A 77 6.22 -6.64 -8.19
C ASP A 77 5.65 -5.39 -8.87
N PHE A 78 6.11 -5.11 -10.09
CA PHE A 78 5.56 -4.07 -10.95
C PHE A 78 4.35 -4.64 -11.70
N TYR A 79 3.16 -4.13 -11.38
CA TYR A 79 1.88 -4.68 -11.84
C TYR A 79 0.91 -3.58 -12.28
N ALA A 80 -0.22 -3.98 -12.87
CA ALA A 80 -1.39 -3.12 -13.07
C ALA A 80 -2.69 -3.87 -12.76
N ASP A 81 -3.76 -3.14 -12.47
CA ASP A 81 -5.04 -3.74 -12.04
C ASP A 81 -5.78 -4.47 -13.17
N TRP A 82 -5.49 -4.13 -14.43
CA TRP A 82 -6.05 -4.76 -15.62
C TRP A 82 -5.25 -5.99 -16.10
N CYS A 83 -4.08 -6.24 -15.53
CA CYS A 83 -3.20 -7.34 -15.93
C CYS A 83 -3.69 -8.70 -15.42
N GLY A 84 -4.09 -9.57 -16.34
CA GLY A 84 -4.57 -10.94 -16.03
C GLY A 84 -3.55 -11.78 -15.25
N PRO A 85 -2.32 -11.98 -15.75
CA PRO A 85 -1.30 -12.75 -15.04
C PRO A 85 -0.94 -12.17 -13.67
N CYS A 86 -0.94 -10.85 -13.51
CA CYS A 86 -0.69 -10.18 -12.23
C CYS A 86 -1.71 -10.59 -11.16
N LYS A 87 -2.99 -10.76 -11.54
CA LYS A 87 -4.05 -11.22 -10.62
C LYS A 87 -3.83 -12.66 -10.14
N MET A 88 -3.19 -13.51 -10.94
CA MET A 88 -2.83 -14.87 -10.53
C MET A 88 -1.63 -14.87 -9.56
N VAL A 89 -0.65 -13.99 -9.79
CA VAL A 89 0.57 -13.90 -8.97
C VAL A 89 0.30 -13.21 -7.62
N ALA A 90 -0.62 -12.24 -7.57
CA ALA A 90 -0.93 -11.48 -6.35
C ALA A 90 -1.24 -12.35 -5.10
N PRO A 91 -2.16 -13.33 -5.13
CA PRO A 91 -2.42 -14.18 -3.97
C PRO A 91 -1.22 -15.06 -3.58
N ILE A 92 -0.37 -15.43 -4.54
CA ILE A 92 0.86 -16.19 -4.27
C ILE A 92 1.86 -15.33 -3.52
N LEU A 93 2.05 -14.08 -3.94
CA LEU A 93 2.90 -13.11 -3.23
C LEU A 93 2.38 -12.80 -1.83
N GLU A 94 1.07 -12.70 -1.64
CA GLU A 94 0.48 -12.56 -0.30
C GLU A 94 0.78 -13.75 0.59
N GLU A 95 0.67 -14.97 0.07
CA GLU A 95 1.01 -16.17 0.83
C GLU A 95 2.50 -16.22 1.19
N LEU A 96 3.38 -15.94 0.22
CA LEU A 96 4.83 -15.93 0.44
C LEU A 96 5.27 -14.83 1.41
N SER A 97 4.57 -13.68 1.44
CA SER A 97 4.85 -12.62 2.41
C SER A 97 4.66 -13.09 3.86
N LYS A 98 3.70 -14.00 4.08
CA LYS A 98 3.43 -14.61 5.38
C LYS A 98 4.41 -15.73 5.67
N GLU A 99 4.69 -16.58 4.69
CA GLU A 99 5.62 -17.71 4.83
C GLU A 99 7.05 -17.23 5.18
N TYR A 100 7.49 -16.14 4.55
CA TYR A 100 8.81 -15.55 4.75
C TYR A 100 8.75 -14.29 5.63
N ALA A 101 7.71 -14.16 6.45
CA ALA A 101 7.55 -13.03 7.36
C ALA A 101 8.79 -12.84 8.24
N GLY A 102 9.26 -11.59 8.32
CA GLY A 102 10.47 -11.24 9.05
C GLY A 102 11.79 -11.54 8.34
N LYS A 103 11.78 -12.28 7.22
CA LYS A 103 12.98 -12.60 6.43
C LYS A 103 13.12 -11.72 5.19
N ILE A 104 12.02 -11.44 4.49
CA ILE A 104 11.99 -10.60 3.29
C ILE A 104 10.82 -9.61 3.35
N TYR A 105 10.88 -8.59 2.50
CA TYR A 105 9.71 -7.78 2.13
C TYR A 105 9.18 -8.15 0.76
N ILE A 106 7.88 -7.98 0.56
CA ILE A 106 7.26 -8.09 -0.76
C ILE A 106 6.49 -6.79 -1.03
N TYR A 107 7.01 -6.01 -1.97
CA TYR A 107 6.43 -4.74 -2.38
C TYR A 107 5.71 -4.88 -3.72
N LYS A 108 4.72 -4.01 -3.93
CA LYS A 108 3.95 -3.91 -5.17
C LYS A 108 3.94 -2.48 -5.67
N VAL A 109 4.32 -2.27 -6.93
CA VAL A 109 4.27 -0.97 -7.59
C VAL A 109 3.23 -1.03 -8.69
N ASN A 110 2.21 -0.18 -8.59
CA ASN A 110 1.21 -0.06 -9.65
C ASN A 110 1.74 0.90 -10.72
N VAL A 111 2.01 0.38 -11.92
CA VAL A 111 2.67 1.16 -12.99
C VAL A 111 1.77 2.25 -13.57
N ASP A 112 0.44 2.12 -13.46
CA ASP A 112 -0.50 3.16 -13.91
C ASP A 112 -0.50 4.35 -12.95
N LYS A 113 -0.25 4.10 -11.65
CA LYS A 113 -0.18 5.13 -10.62
C LYS A 113 1.22 5.75 -10.50
N GLU A 114 2.25 4.97 -10.81
CA GLU A 114 3.65 5.36 -10.71
C GLU A 114 4.37 5.32 -12.08
N PRO A 115 3.87 6.05 -13.11
CA PRO A 115 4.35 5.92 -14.48
C PRO A 115 5.79 6.43 -14.66
N GLU A 116 6.19 7.43 -13.87
CA GLU A 116 7.57 7.92 -13.89
C GLU A 116 8.54 6.87 -13.34
N LEU A 117 8.23 6.25 -12.20
CA LEU A 117 9.04 5.17 -11.64
C LEU A 117 9.15 4.00 -12.62
N ALA A 118 8.03 3.60 -13.25
CA ALA A 118 8.02 2.55 -14.25
C ALA A 118 8.89 2.91 -15.48
N ARG A 119 8.84 4.15 -15.94
CA ARG A 119 9.64 4.66 -17.07
C ARG A 119 11.12 4.69 -16.74
N ASP A 120 11.49 5.21 -15.56
CA ASP A 120 12.89 5.40 -15.15
C ASP A 120 13.64 4.07 -15.09
N PHE A 121 12.95 2.98 -14.73
CA PHE A 121 13.48 1.62 -14.72
C PHE A 121 13.13 0.77 -15.94
N GLY A 122 12.53 1.38 -16.98
CA GLY A 122 12.27 0.72 -18.25
C GLY A 122 11.31 -0.48 -18.15
N ILE A 123 10.28 -0.40 -17.30
CA ILE A 123 9.27 -1.45 -17.18
C ILE A 123 8.41 -1.51 -18.45
N GLN A 124 8.70 -2.48 -19.31
CA GLN A 124 8.05 -2.65 -20.62
C GLN A 124 6.95 -3.73 -20.63
N SER A 125 6.95 -4.62 -19.64
CA SER A 125 5.99 -5.71 -19.51
C SER A 125 5.54 -5.86 -18.07
N ILE A 126 4.31 -6.31 -17.86
CA ILE A 126 3.79 -6.62 -16.53
C ILE A 126 3.20 -8.04 -16.48
N PRO A 127 3.40 -8.78 -15.37
CA PRO A 127 4.19 -8.37 -14.22
C PRO A 127 5.69 -8.36 -14.55
N THR A 128 6.43 -7.42 -13.96
CA THR A 128 7.90 -7.48 -13.87
C THR A 128 8.26 -7.61 -12.41
N ILE A 129 9.00 -8.65 -12.06
CA ILE A 129 9.29 -9.01 -10.67
C ILE A 129 10.78 -8.89 -10.44
N TRP A 130 11.15 -8.04 -9.48
CA TRP A 130 12.53 -7.85 -9.07
C TRP A 130 12.80 -8.62 -7.79
N PHE A 131 13.96 -9.25 -7.72
CA PHE A 131 14.53 -9.88 -6.54
C PHE A 131 15.74 -9.07 -6.11
N VAL A 132 15.57 -8.30 -5.04
CA VAL A 132 16.55 -7.33 -4.54
C VAL A 132 17.30 -7.92 -3.34
N PRO A 133 18.54 -8.43 -3.53
CA PRO A 133 19.35 -8.91 -2.42
C PRO A 133 19.89 -7.73 -1.58
N MET A 134 20.37 -8.00 -0.37
CA MET A 134 21.04 -6.99 0.48
C MET A 134 22.31 -6.40 -0.16
N LYS A 135 22.95 -7.13 -1.06
CA LYS A 135 24.18 -6.72 -1.76
C LYS A 135 24.14 -7.23 -3.19
N GLY A 136 24.57 -6.39 -4.12
CA GLY A 136 24.54 -6.65 -5.56
C GLY A 136 23.31 -6.05 -6.23
N GLU A 137 23.29 -6.16 -7.55
CA GLU A 137 22.19 -5.69 -8.40
C GLU A 137 20.94 -6.57 -8.25
N PRO A 138 19.73 -6.02 -8.42
CA PRO A 138 18.50 -6.82 -8.48
C PRO A 138 18.53 -7.82 -9.63
N GLN A 139 17.99 -9.01 -9.40
CA GLN A 139 17.65 -9.91 -10.49
C GLN A 139 16.24 -9.63 -10.97
N VAL A 140 16.05 -9.56 -12.29
CA VAL A 140 14.78 -9.17 -12.91
C VAL A 140 14.18 -10.33 -13.68
N ASN A 141 12.91 -10.61 -13.43
CA ASN A 141 12.10 -11.51 -14.23
C ASN A 141 10.94 -10.75 -14.87
N MET A 142 10.77 -10.90 -16.18
CA MET A 142 9.64 -10.37 -16.93
C MET A 142 8.63 -11.49 -17.16
N GLY A 143 7.40 -11.30 -16.69
CA GLY A 143 6.34 -12.29 -16.77
C GLY A 143 5.95 -12.88 -15.41
N ALA A 144 4.87 -13.66 -15.43
CA ALA A 144 4.37 -14.33 -14.24
C ALA A 144 5.23 -15.55 -13.89
N LEU A 145 5.41 -15.79 -12.60
CA LEU A 145 6.10 -16.96 -12.05
C LEU A 145 5.14 -17.81 -11.22
N SER A 146 5.36 -19.12 -11.23
CA SER A 146 4.70 -20.03 -10.29
C SER A 146 5.23 -19.81 -8.88
N LYS A 147 4.51 -20.33 -7.87
CA LYS A 147 4.94 -20.28 -6.48
C LYS A 147 6.30 -20.95 -6.27
N GLU A 148 6.53 -22.10 -6.89
CA GLU A 148 7.76 -22.87 -6.81
C GLU A 148 8.94 -22.08 -7.39
N GLN A 149 8.73 -21.39 -8.52
CA GLN A 149 9.74 -20.54 -9.11
C GLN A 149 10.08 -19.35 -8.20
N LEU A 150 9.05 -18.67 -7.66
CA LEU A 150 9.23 -17.57 -6.72
C LEU A 150 10.02 -18.00 -5.48
N LYS A 151 9.69 -19.15 -4.89
CA LYS A 151 10.46 -19.72 -3.76
C LYS A 151 11.91 -19.99 -4.14
N GLY A 152 12.14 -20.56 -5.33
CA GLY A 152 13.49 -20.79 -5.84
C GLY A 152 14.33 -19.52 -5.92
N TYR A 153 13.74 -18.40 -6.36
CA TYR A 153 14.42 -17.09 -6.35
C TYR A 153 14.62 -16.57 -4.93
N ILE A 154 13.61 -16.65 -4.06
CA ILE A 154 13.73 -16.22 -2.66
C ILE A 154 14.89 -16.94 -1.97
N ASP A 155 14.92 -18.26 -2.06
CA ASP A 155 15.91 -19.06 -1.33
C ASP A 155 17.32 -18.85 -1.89
N LYS A 156 17.49 -18.88 -3.22
CA LYS A 156 18.82 -18.79 -3.85
C LYS A 156 19.38 -17.37 -3.91
N VAL A 157 18.54 -16.37 -4.17
CA VAL A 157 18.98 -15.00 -4.49
C VAL A 157 18.89 -14.12 -3.27
N LEU A 158 17.75 -14.15 -2.58
CA LEU A 158 17.49 -13.24 -1.46
C LEU A 158 18.11 -13.76 -0.18
N LEU A 159 17.95 -15.06 0.10
CA LEU A 159 18.40 -15.68 1.35
C LEU A 159 19.72 -16.44 1.23
N LYS A 160 20.17 -16.73 0.01
CA LYS A 160 21.43 -17.44 -0.29
C LYS A 160 21.55 -18.78 0.45
N GLN A 161 20.45 -19.52 0.50
CA GLN A 161 20.39 -20.88 1.03
C GLN A 161 20.68 -21.93 -0.05
#